data_AF-A0A540WGT3-F1
#
_entry.id   AF-A0A540WGT3-F1
#
_cell.length_a   1.000
_cell.length_b   1.000
_cell.length_c   1.000
_cell.angle_alpha   90.00
_cell.angle_beta   90.00
_cell.angle_gamma   90.00
#
_symmetry.space_group_name_H-M   'P 1'
#
loop_
_entity.id
_entity.type
_entity.pdbx_description
1 polymer ?
#
loop_
_entity_poly.entity_id
_entity_poly.type
_entity_poly.pdbx_seq_one_letter_code
_entity_poly.pdbx_strand_id
1 'polypeptide(L)'
;VSDSLYPLAVELLIRPESSLISESEPVNRLIEVICAGSRAAEQISRTLFAGDEDSDFASYHSAAMLTLSERKVLRLLAKGWGINQIAALLKKSNKTISAQKNSAMRRLSLRSNAEMYAWINSAQGMQELNINSAYG
;
A
#
# COMPACT_ATOMS: atom_id res chain seq x y z
N VAL A 1 5.89 12.55 16.70
CA VAL A 1 5.35 12.57 18.08
C VAL A 1 6.55 12.39 19.00
N SER A 2 6.79 13.27 19.98
CA SER A 2 7.98 13.18 20.83
C SER A 2 7.92 11.94 21.72
N ASP A 3 9.00 11.16 21.77
CA ASP A 3 9.10 9.91 22.57
C ASP A 3 8.78 10.10 24.06
N SER A 4 8.82 11.34 24.57
CA SER A 4 8.46 11.71 25.94
C SER A 4 6.96 11.62 26.27
N LEU A 5 6.07 11.64 25.26
CA LEU A 5 4.62 11.62 25.47
C LEU A 5 4.02 10.21 25.34
N TYR A 6 4.77 9.28 24.77
CA TYR A 6 4.32 7.90 24.55
C TYR A 6 3.94 7.18 25.86
N PRO A 7 4.73 7.28 26.96
CA PRO A 7 4.37 6.61 28.22
C PRO A 7 3.05 7.13 28.80
N LEU A 8 2.81 8.44 28.69
CA LEU A 8 1.59 9.07 29.19
C LEU A 8 0.38 8.69 28.33
N ALA A 9 0.54 8.61 27.02
CA ALA A 9 -0.51 8.14 26.12
C ALA A 9 -0.90 6.69 26.43
N VAL A 10 0.07 5.81 26.66
CA VAL A 10 -0.18 4.41 27.05
C VAL A 10 -0.92 4.33 28.38
N GLU A 11 -0.51 5.13 29.38
CA GLU A 11 -1.19 5.18 30.68
C GLU A 11 -2.67 5.59 30.53
N LEU A 12 -2.95 6.61 29.73
CA LEU A 12 -4.32 7.06 29.46
C LEU A 12 -5.15 6.00 28.74
N LEU A 13 -4.56 5.24 27.82
CA LEU A 13 -5.25 4.19 27.06
C LEU A 13 -5.59 2.95 27.89
N ILE A 14 -4.87 2.70 28.99
CA ILE A 14 -5.12 1.56 29.88
C ILE A 14 -6.30 1.83 30.84
N ARG A 15 -6.74 3.08 30.98
CA ARG A 15 -7.84 3.47 31.86
C ARG A 15 -9.20 3.01 31.29
N PRO A 16 -10.09 2.41 32.10
CA PRO A 16 -11.39 1.91 31.64
C PRO A 16 -12.39 3.01 31.21
N GLU A 17 -12.04 4.28 31.47
CA GLU A 17 -12.79 5.46 31.04
C GLU A 17 -12.41 5.94 29.63
N SER A 18 -11.43 5.30 28.98
CA SER A 18 -10.90 5.72 27.68
C SER A 18 -11.48 4.90 26.53
N SER A 19 -11.99 5.57 25.50
CA SER A 19 -12.47 4.91 24.28
C SER A 19 -11.68 5.37 23.06
N LEU A 20 -11.34 4.43 22.18
CA LEU A 20 -10.71 4.68 20.88
C LEU A 20 -11.74 4.62 19.76
N ILE A 21 -11.78 5.66 18.93
CA ILE A 21 -12.68 5.82 17.79
C ILE A 21 -11.83 6.13 16.56
N SER A 22 -12.16 5.56 15.40
CA SER A 22 -11.52 5.91 14.12
C SER A 22 -12.02 7.28 13.62
N GLU A 23 -11.13 8.06 13.01
CA GLU A 23 -11.51 9.33 12.35
C GLU A 23 -12.44 9.12 11.15
N SER A 24 -12.48 7.90 10.60
CA SER A 24 -13.35 7.52 9.47
C SER A 24 -14.81 7.21 9.88
N GLU A 25 -15.12 7.22 11.18
CA GLU A 25 -16.46 6.93 11.67
C GLU A 25 -17.42 8.13 11.56
N PRO A 26 -18.73 7.89 11.35
CA PRO A 26 -19.71 8.97 11.31
C PRO A 26 -19.88 9.65 12.68
N VAL A 27 -20.21 10.94 12.69
CA VAL A 27 -20.40 11.74 13.93
C VAL A 27 -21.38 11.10 14.91
N ASN A 28 -22.43 10.43 14.41
CA ASN A 28 -23.39 9.71 15.26
C ASN A 28 -22.73 8.69 16.16
N ARG A 29 -21.67 8.03 15.68
CA ARG A 29 -20.92 7.04 16.43
C ARG A 29 -20.11 7.66 17.56
N LEU A 30 -19.55 8.85 17.33
CA LEU A 30 -18.89 9.64 18.37
C LEU A 30 -19.88 10.05 19.47
N ILE A 31 -21.09 10.46 19.09
CA ILE A 31 -22.16 10.79 20.05
C ILE A 31 -22.55 9.55 20.87
N GLU A 32 -22.72 8.39 20.24
CA GLU A 32 -23.02 7.13 20.92
C GLU A 32 -21.97 6.77 21.98
N VAL A 33 -20.68 6.84 21.63
CA VAL A 33 -19.58 6.51 22.56
C VAL A 33 -19.55 7.48 23.74
N ILE A 34 -19.74 8.78 23.49
CA ILE A 34 -19.80 9.79 24.56
C ILE A 34 -21.01 9.56 25.48
N CYS A 35 -22.19 9.31 24.92
CA CYS A 35 -23.41 9.09 25.69
C CYS A 35 -23.43 7.76 26.45
N ALA A 36 -22.80 6.72 25.90
CA ALA A 36 -22.67 5.42 26.57
C ALA A 36 -21.63 5.44 27.69
N GLY A 37 -20.61 6.31 27.58
CA GLY A 37 -19.50 6.38 28.55
C GLY A 37 -18.75 5.05 28.69
N SER A 38 -18.15 4.81 29.86
CA SER A 38 -17.41 3.56 30.16
C SER A 38 -18.29 2.30 30.22
N ARG A 39 -19.60 2.42 29.99
CA ARG A 39 -20.55 1.31 30.00
C ARG A 39 -20.61 0.57 28.66
N ALA A 40 -20.06 1.15 27.59
CA ALA A 40 -19.95 0.49 26.30
C ALA A 40 -18.86 -0.60 26.35
N ALA A 41 -19.25 -1.82 25.97
CA ALA A 41 -18.36 -2.99 25.94
C ALA A 41 -17.23 -2.89 24.88
N GLU A 42 -17.30 -1.91 23.98
CA GLU A 42 -16.31 -1.69 22.92
C GLU A 42 -15.47 -0.45 23.23
N GLN A 43 -14.45 -0.63 24.07
CA GLN A 43 -13.46 0.40 24.40
C GLN A 43 -12.62 0.81 23.18
N ILE A 44 -12.61 -0.03 22.13
CA ILE A 44 -11.90 0.21 20.88
C ILE A 44 -12.86 -0.09 19.75
N SER A 45 -13.05 0.88 18.86
CA SER A 45 -13.97 0.73 17.74
C SER A 45 -13.58 -0.43 16.82
N ARG A 46 -14.59 -1.17 16.33
CA ARG A 46 -14.39 -2.29 15.39
C ARG A 46 -13.72 -1.88 14.09
N THR A 47 -13.86 -0.63 13.67
CA THR A 47 -13.18 -0.07 12.50
C THR A 47 -11.67 0.01 12.66
N LEU A 48 -11.17 0.06 13.91
CA LEU A 48 -9.74 -0.02 14.22
C LEU A 48 -9.24 -1.48 14.23
N PHE A 49 -10.13 -2.45 14.45
CA PHE A 49 -9.83 -3.88 14.44
C PHE A 49 -10.08 -4.58 13.10
N ALA A 50 -11.04 -4.08 12.33
CA ALA A 50 -11.21 -4.38 10.92
C ALA A 50 -9.98 -3.77 10.26
N GLY A 51 -8.94 -4.59 10.15
CA GLY A 51 -7.59 -4.15 9.87
C GLY A 51 -7.55 -3.04 8.85
N ASP A 52 -6.63 -2.13 9.09
CA ASP A 52 -5.92 -1.46 8.03
C ASP A 52 -5.47 -2.53 7.00
N GLU A 53 -6.35 -2.88 6.05
CA GLU A 53 -5.89 -3.29 4.73
C GLU A 53 -5.27 -2.03 4.14
N ASP A 54 -4.03 -1.78 4.54
CA ASP A 54 -3.08 -0.87 3.93
C ASP A 54 -3.59 0.57 3.68
N SER A 55 -4.32 1.28 4.53
CA SER A 55 -4.71 2.66 4.19
C SER A 55 -3.57 3.68 4.33
N ASP A 56 -2.61 3.48 5.25
CA ASP A 56 -1.41 4.33 5.31
C ASP A 56 -0.34 3.93 4.27
N PHE A 57 -0.31 2.67 3.82
CA PHE A 57 0.56 2.26 2.70
C PHE A 57 -0.08 2.56 1.33
N ALA A 58 -1.39 2.34 1.17
CA ALA A 58 -2.15 2.65 -0.05
C ALA A 58 -2.28 4.15 -0.30
N SER A 59 -2.25 5.00 0.74
CA SER A 59 -2.28 6.45 0.54
C SER A 59 -0.97 6.96 -0.08
N TYR A 60 0.20 6.42 0.30
CA TYR A 60 1.47 6.68 -0.40
C TYR A 60 1.60 5.95 -1.75
N HIS A 61 0.86 4.84 -1.92
CA HIS A 61 0.69 4.11 -3.18
C HIS A 61 -0.56 4.54 -3.95
N SER A 62 -1.03 5.79 -3.76
CA SER A 62 -2.05 6.42 -4.60
C SER A 62 -1.51 6.55 -6.03
N ALA A 63 -1.67 5.44 -6.76
CA ALA A 63 -1.56 5.25 -8.19
C ALA A 63 -0.63 6.26 -8.89
N ALA A 64 0.69 6.12 -8.68
CA ALA A 64 1.63 6.66 -9.64
C ALA A 64 1.49 5.85 -10.94
N MET A 65 0.42 6.11 -11.71
CA MET A 65 0.00 5.33 -12.86
C MET A 65 1.22 5.07 -13.73
N LEU A 66 1.69 3.83 -13.81
CA LEU A 66 2.78 3.49 -14.69
C LEU A 66 2.44 3.93 -16.12
N THR A 67 3.38 4.55 -16.80
CA THR A 67 3.24 4.81 -18.23
C THR A 67 3.11 3.49 -18.99
N LEU A 68 2.57 3.55 -20.21
CA LEU A 68 2.43 2.37 -21.05
C LEU A 68 3.77 1.66 -21.31
N SER A 69 4.87 2.41 -21.44
CA SER A 69 6.20 1.85 -21.63
C SER A 69 6.73 1.17 -20.37
N GLU A 70 6.59 1.80 -19.21
CA GLU A 70 7.00 1.22 -17.93
C GLU A 70 6.23 -0.06 -17.62
N ARG A 71 4.90 -0.04 -17.80
CA ARG A 71 4.03 -1.20 -17.62
C ARG A 71 4.42 -2.36 -18.54
N LYS A 72 4.74 -2.08 -19.81
CA LYS A 72 5.21 -3.10 -20.76
C LYS A 72 6.51 -3.76 -20.30
N VAL A 73 7.47 -2.97 -19.82
CA VAL A 73 8.75 -3.50 -19.31
C VAL A 73 8.51 -4.37 -18.07
N LEU A 74 7.77 -3.88 -17.08
CA LEU A 74 7.48 -4.66 -15.86
C LEU A 74 6.67 -5.93 -16.16
N ARG A 75 5.72 -5.89 -17.10
CA ARG A 75 4.96 -7.07 -17.53
C ARG A 75 5.84 -8.13 -18.18
N LEU A 76 6.81 -7.74 -19.00
CA LEU A 76 7.74 -8.70 -19.60
C LEU A 76 8.72 -9.27 -18.57
N LEU A 77 9.17 -8.45 -17.62
CA LEU A 77 9.97 -8.93 -16.47
C LEU A 77 9.18 -9.94 -15.62
N ALA A 78 7.89 -9.69 -15.37
CA ALA A 78 7.00 -10.61 -14.66
C ALA A 78 6.86 -11.96 -15.38
N LYS A 79 6.94 -11.97 -16.72
CA LYS A 79 6.97 -13.19 -17.54
C LYS A 79 8.34 -13.88 -17.58
N GLY A 80 9.34 -13.39 -16.84
CA GLY A 80 10.68 -13.96 -16.76
C GLY A 80 11.65 -13.52 -17.87
N TRP A 81 11.30 -12.50 -18.68
CA TRP A 81 12.19 -12.02 -19.73
C TRP A 81 13.36 -11.21 -19.15
N GLY A 82 14.57 -11.41 -19.67
CA GLY A 82 15.73 -10.61 -19.31
C GLY A 82 15.77 -9.24 -20.02
N ILE A 83 16.44 -8.25 -19.43
CA ILE A 83 16.54 -6.86 -19.97
C ILE A 83 17.00 -6.84 -21.44
N ASN A 84 18.01 -7.66 -21.79
CA ASN A 84 18.52 -7.76 -23.16
C ASN A 84 17.47 -8.31 -24.15
N GLN A 85 16.70 -9.31 -23.71
CA GLN A 85 15.65 -9.91 -24.53
C GLN A 85 14.49 -8.93 -24.74
N ILE A 86 14.13 -8.19 -23.69
CA ILE A 86 13.12 -7.12 -23.75
C ILE A 86 13.56 -6.01 -24.70
N ALA A 87 14.83 -5.61 -24.64
CA ALA A 87 15.39 -4.58 -25.52
C ALA A 87 15.29 -5.00 -26.99
N ALA A 88 15.66 -6.24 -27.31
CA ALA A 88 15.51 -6.80 -28.65
C ALA A 88 14.04 -6.87 -29.09
N LEU A 89 13.15 -7.38 -28.23
CA LEU A 89 11.72 -7.54 -28.52
C LEU A 89 11.02 -6.20 -28.78
N LEU A 90 11.32 -5.17 -27.97
CA LEU A 90 10.73 -3.84 -28.09
C LEU A 90 11.47 -2.94 -29.10
N LYS A 91 12.54 -3.44 -29.74
CA LYS A 91 13.41 -2.68 -30.65
C LYS A 91 13.92 -1.38 -30.01
N LYS A 92 14.42 -1.49 -28.77
CA LYS A 92 14.99 -0.39 -27.97
C LYS A 92 16.39 -0.73 -27.47
N SER A 93 17.15 0.28 -27.08
CA SER A 93 18.45 0.06 -26.44
C SER A 93 18.29 -0.49 -25.01
N ASN A 94 19.28 -1.24 -24.53
CA ASN A 94 19.34 -1.70 -23.13
C ASN A 94 19.28 -0.54 -22.14
N LYS A 95 19.92 0.60 -22.48
CA LYS A 95 19.87 1.82 -21.67
C LYS A 95 18.44 2.33 -21.53
N THR A 96 17.66 2.31 -22.61
CA THR A 96 16.25 2.73 -22.59
C THR A 96 15.41 1.80 -21.71
N ILE A 97 15.55 0.48 -21.84
CA ILE A 97 14.80 -0.47 -21.01
C ILE A 97 15.18 -0.32 -19.53
N SER A 98 16.47 -0.18 -19.22
CA SER A 98 16.92 0.04 -17.85
C SER A 98 16.39 1.37 -17.28
N ALA A 99 16.35 2.44 -18.09
CA ALA A 99 15.79 3.71 -17.67
C ALA A 99 14.28 3.60 -17.39
N GLN A 100 13.53 2.89 -18.23
CA GLN A 100 12.10 2.64 -18.01
C GLN A 100 11.85 1.80 -16.76
N LYS A 101 12.62 0.74 -16.52
CA LYS A 101 12.56 -0.04 -15.27
C LYS A 101 12.80 0.84 -14.05
N ASN A 102 13.87 1.64 -14.08
CA ASN A 102 14.22 2.51 -12.95
C ASN A 102 13.20 3.65 -12.75
N SER A 103 12.62 4.16 -13.84
CA SER A 103 11.52 5.13 -13.77
C SER A 103 10.28 4.52 -13.13
N ALA A 104 9.92 3.29 -13.52
CA ALA A 104 8.82 2.55 -12.91
C ALA A 104 9.04 2.32 -11.42
N MET A 105 10.23 1.86 -11.01
CA MET A 105 10.58 1.68 -9.60
C MET A 105 10.47 2.99 -8.81
N ARG A 106 10.94 4.12 -9.37
CA ARG A 106 10.79 5.44 -8.72
C ARG A 106 9.32 5.87 -8.57
N ARG A 107 8.49 5.64 -9.59
CA ARG A 107 7.05 5.95 -9.54
C ARG A 107 6.35 5.12 -8.47
N LEU A 108 6.71 3.85 -8.35
CA LEU A 108 6.16 2.93 -7.35
C LEU A 108 6.85 3.04 -5.99
N SER A 109 7.75 4.00 -5.79
CA SER A 109 8.54 4.18 -4.55
C SER A 109 9.35 2.95 -4.11
N LEU A 110 9.74 2.10 -5.06
CA LEU A 110 10.54 0.89 -4.84
C LEU A 110 12.04 1.22 -4.88
N ARG A 111 12.79 0.69 -3.91
CA ARG A 111 14.22 0.96 -3.71
C ARG A 111 15.12 -0.15 -4.25
N SER A 112 14.60 -1.35 -4.46
CA SER A 112 15.40 -2.50 -4.90
C SER A 112 14.71 -3.36 -5.96
N ASN A 113 15.51 -4.13 -6.72
CA ASN A 113 14.95 -5.12 -7.63
C ASN A 113 14.14 -6.20 -6.88
N ALA A 114 14.52 -6.53 -5.65
CA ALA A 114 13.80 -7.50 -4.83
C ALA A 114 12.39 -6.98 -4.50
N GLU A 115 12.27 -5.72 -4.05
CA GLU A 115 10.99 -5.05 -3.83
C GLU A 115 10.17 -4.96 -5.12
N MET A 116 10.81 -4.71 -6.28
CA MET A 116 10.13 -4.73 -7.57
C MET A 116 9.51 -6.09 -7.89
N TYR A 117 10.23 -7.19 -7.69
CA TYR A 117 9.67 -8.51 -7.91
C TYR A 117 8.61 -8.89 -6.85
N ALA A 118 8.79 -8.46 -5.60
CA ALA A 118 7.76 -8.62 -4.57
C ALA A 118 6.47 -7.89 -4.96
N TRP A 119 6.57 -6.64 -5.44
CA TRP A 119 5.44 -5.86 -5.94
C TRP A 119 4.79 -6.49 -7.16
N ILE A 120 5.57 -6.97 -8.14
CA ILE A 120 5.04 -7.65 -9.34
C ILE A 120 4.16 -8.86 -8.94
N ASN A 121 4.55 -9.59 -7.90
CA ASN A 121 3.85 -10.78 -7.42
C ASN A 121 2.73 -10.48 -6.41
N SER A 122 2.55 -9.22 -5.98
CA SER A 122 1.46 -8.83 -5.09
C SER A 122 0.12 -8.77 -5.84
N ALA A 123 -1.00 -8.77 -5.12
CA ALA A 123 -2.32 -8.61 -5.71
C ALA A 123 -2.43 -7.31 -6.54
N GLN A 124 -1.87 -6.21 -6.03
CA GLN A 124 -1.81 -4.92 -6.71
C GLN A 124 -0.99 -5.01 -8.01
N GLY A 125 0.23 -5.56 -7.97
CA GLY A 125 1.07 -5.67 -9.16
C GLY A 125 0.45 -6.57 -10.24
N MET A 126 -0.17 -7.68 -9.84
CA MET A 126 -0.90 -8.56 -10.75
C MET A 126 -2.07 -7.86 -11.45
N GLN A 127 -2.82 -7.04 -10.72
CA GLN A 127 -3.92 -6.24 -11.25
C GLN A 127 -3.41 -5.14 -12.20
N GLU A 128 -2.45 -4.32 -11.76
CA GLU A 128 -1.92 -3.20 -12.54
C GLU A 128 -1.24 -3.67 -13.83
N LEU A 129 -0.47 -4.75 -13.75
CA LEU A 129 0.22 -5.31 -14.89
C LEU A 129 -0.69 -6.20 -15.75
N ASN A 130 -1.95 -6.46 -15.36
CA ASN A 130 -2.90 -7.33 -16.07
C ASN A 130 -2.28 -8.70 -16.40
N ILE A 131 -1.60 -9.32 -15.43
CA ILE A 131 -0.82 -10.56 -15.64
C ILE A 131 -1.76 -11.76 -15.83
N ASN A 132 -2.98 -11.69 -15.29
CA ASN A 132 -3.97 -12.78 -15.30
C ASN A 132 -4.65 -13.03 -16.65
N SER A 133 -4.44 -12.18 -17.67
CA SER A 133 -5.11 -12.32 -18.98
C SER A 133 -4.40 -13.25 -19.96
N ALA A 134 -3.30 -13.92 -19.57
CA ALA A 134 -2.50 -14.74 -20.49
C ALA A 134 -2.74 -16.27 -20.40
N TYR A 135 -3.68 -16.70 -19.56
CA TYR A 135 -4.14 -18.10 -19.46
C TYR A 135 -5.66 -18.22 -19.67
N GLY A 136 -6.17 -17.49 -20.65
CA GLY A 136 -7.52 -17.64 -21.21
C GLY A 136 -7.43 -17.85 -22.71
#